data_AF-A0A967U708-F1
#
_entry.id   AF-A0A967U708-F1
#
_cell.length_a   1.000
_cell.length_b   1.000
_cell.length_c   1.000
_cell.angle_alpha   90.00
_cell.angle_beta   90.00
_cell.angle_gamma   90.00
#
_symmetry.space_group_name_H-M   'P 1'
#
loop_
_entity.id
_entity.type
_entity.pdbx_description
1 polymer ?
#
loop_
_entity_poly.entity_id
_entity_poly.type
_entity_poly.pdbx_seq_one_letter_code
_entity_poly.pdbx_strand_id
1 'polypeptide(L)'
;YDDGYAYHEESVRRLRANVGDPDAPVHGIGGIGGVDGVDDPEDPPEPLASIDEVARFLEALDDTGSIGGSIYDWNTLEPAVRELLTAHFAG
;
A
#
# COMPACT_ATOMS: atom_id res chain seq x y z
N TYR A 1 11.46 3.06 4.80
CA TYR A 1 11.10 3.50 3.45
C TYR A 1 9.84 4.31 3.64
N ASP A 2 9.88 5.59 3.35
CA ASP A 2 8.70 6.47 3.32
C ASP A 2 8.25 6.60 1.85
N ASP A 3 8.16 5.44 1.18
CA ASP A 3 7.84 5.34 -0.25
C ASP A 3 7.12 4.01 -0.48
N GLY A 4 5.78 4.09 -0.48
CA GLY A 4 4.90 2.96 -0.72
C GLY A 4 5.11 2.31 -2.10
N TYR A 5 5.55 3.08 -3.10
CA TYR A 5 5.79 2.56 -4.44
C TYR A 5 7.08 1.72 -4.47
N ALA A 6 8.20 2.33 -4.10
CA ALA A 6 9.52 1.68 -4.22
C ALA A 6 9.59 0.40 -3.39
N TYR A 7 9.00 0.43 -2.18
CA TYR A 7 8.98 -0.74 -1.30
C TYR A 7 8.24 -1.91 -1.95
N HIS A 8 7.05 -1.69 -2.51
CA HIS A 8 6.25 -2.75 -3.13
C HIS A 8 6.90 -3.25 -4.43
N GLU A 9 7.32 -2.33 -5.31
CA GLU A 9 7.95 -2.66 -6.58
C GLU A 9 9.21 -3.52 -6.40
N GLU A 10 10.12 -3.12 -5.51
CA GLU A 10 11.34 -3.88 -5.21
C GLU A 10 11.00 -5.24 -4.60
N SER A 11 9.99 -5.30 -3.72
CA SER A 11 9.56 -6.54 -3.07
C SER A 11 9.00 -7.54 -4.07
N VAL A 12 8.15 -7.13 -5.00
CA VAL A 12 7.61 -7.99 -6.06
C VAL A 12 8.72 -8.52 -6.97
N ARG A 13 9.61 -7.63 -7.43
CA ARG A 13 10.75 -8.03 -8.29
C ARG A 13 11.65 -9.03 -7.60
N ARG A 14 12.03 -8.77 -6.35
CA ARG A 14 12.86 -9.66 -5.54
C ARG A 14 12.17 -10.99 -5.29
N LEU A 15 10.87 -10.98 -4.98
CA LEU A 15 10.09 -12.19 -4.80
C LEU A 15 10.15 -13.06 -6.06
N ARG A 16 9.73 -12.52 -7.21
CA ARG A 16 9.71 -13.24 -8.50
C ARG A 16 11.08 -13.79 -8.89
N ALA A 17 12.14 -13.00 -8.69
CA ALA A 17 13.51 -13.46 -8.91
C ALA A 17 13.89 -14.65 -8.02
N ASN A 18 13.50 -14.64 -6.74
CA ASN A 18 13.82 -15.70 -5.79
C ASN A 18 13.01 -16.98 -6.03
N VAL A 19 11.75 -16.89 -6.46
CA VAL A 19 10.97 -18.07 -6.86
C VAL A 19 11.31 -18.58 -8.25
N GLY A 20 12.03 -17.80 -9.07
CA GLY A 20 12.39 -18.16 -10.44
C GLY A 20 11.21 -18.11 -11.41
N ASP A 21 10.16 -17.36 -11.06
CA ASP A 21 8.95 -17.20 -11.87
C ASP A 21 8.65 -15.70 -12.03
N PRO A 22 8.88 -15.12 -13.22
CA PRO A 22 8.63 -13.70 -13.47
C PRO A 22 7.14 -13.33 -13.46
N ASP A 23 6.24 -14.31 -13.57
CA ASP A 23 4.79 -14.11 -13.63
C ASP A 23 4.10 -14.60 -12.34
N ALA A 24 4.88 -14.89 -11.28
CA ALA A 24 4.33 -15.36 -10.03
C ALA A 24 3.23 -14.39 -9.53
N PRO A 25 2.05 -14.91 -9.16
CA PRO A 25 0.96 -14.08 -8.65
C PRO A 25 1.35 -13.50 -7.29
N VAL A 26 1.24 -12.18 -7.14
CA VAL A 26 1.55 -11.48 -5.89
C VAL A 26 0.35 -10.64 -5.46
N HIS A 27 -0.05 -10.81 -4.19
CA HIS A 27 -1.02 -9.95 -3.51
C HIS A 27 -0.28 -9.09 -2.51
N GLY A 28 -0.25 -7.77 -2.74
CA GLY A 28 0.48 -6.84 -1.87
C GLY A 28 -0.25 -6.61 -0.54
N ILE A 29 0.49 -6.64 0.57
CA ILE A 29 -0.06 -6.30 1.88
C ILE A 29 0.68 -5.08 2.40
N GLY A 30 0.00 -3.93 2.39
CA GLY A 30 0.48 -2.69 3.01
C GLY A 30 0.20 -2.68 4.50
N GLY A 31 0.89 -1.81 5.25
CA GLY A 31 0.85 -1.81 6.70
C GLY A 31 0.68 -0.44 7.36
N ILE A 32 -0.03 -0.46 8.49
CA ILE A 32 -0.37 0.62 9.44
C ILE A 32 -1.25 1.74 8.87
N GLY A 33 -2.02 2.37 9.76
CA GLY A 33 -3.04 3.39 9.52
C GLY A 33 -2.62 4.41 8.47
N GLY A 34 -3.52 4.63 7.52
CA GLY A 34 -3.42 5.67 6.52
C GLY A 34 -4.09 6.93 7.00
N VAL A 35 -3.39 8.06 6.88
CA VAL A 35 -3.81 9.37 7.37
C VAL A 35 -3.85 10.43 6.28
N ASP A 36 -4.70 11.43 6.45
CA ASP A 36 -4.93 12.53 5.52
C ASP A 36 -4.17 13.81 5.89
N GLY A 37 -3.54 13.87 7.07
CA GLY A 37 -2.75 15.01 7.52
C GLY A 37 -3.55 16.13 8.18
N VAL A 38 -4.87 15.98 8.39
CA VAL A 38 -5.74 17.05 8.89
C VAL A 38 -5.86 17.05 10.41
N ASP A 39 -6.19 15.90 11.01
CA ASP A 39 -6.46 15.77 12.46
C ASP A 39 -5.52 14.77 13.15
N ASP A 40 -4.32 14.60 12.59
CA ASP A 40 -3.34 13.61 13.03
C ASP A 40 -2.59 14.02 14.32
N PRO A 41 -2.22 13.04 15.16
CA PRO A 41 -1.29 13.29 16.27
C PRO A 41 0.09 13.70 15.74
N GLU A 42 0.71 14.71 16.34
CA GLU A 42 2.06 15.18 15.96
C GLU A 42 3.16 14.11 16.16
N ASP A 43 2.95 13.14 17.06
CA ASP A 43 3.91 12.08 17.40
C ASP A 43 3.16 10.75 17.62
N PRO A 44 2.74 10.06 16.54
CA PRO A 44 2.06 8.78 16.65
C PRO A 44 3.01 7.70 17.17
N PRO A 45 2.50 6.70 17.93
CA PRO A 45 3.32 5.63 18.51
C PRO A 45 3.96 4.72 17.46
N GLU A 46 3.43 4.70 16.24
CA GLU A 46 3.97 3.99 15.08
C GLU A 46 3.88 4.90 13.84
N PRO A 47 4.76 4.74 12.83
CA PRO A 47 4.66 5.49 11.59
C PRO A 47 3.32 5.26 10.90
N LEU A 48 2.64 6.36 10.56
CA LEU A 48 1.38 6.35 9.80
C LEU A 48 1.70 6.63 8.34
N ALA A 49 1.08 5.87 7.43
CA ALA A 49 1.23 6.13 6.00
C ALA A 49 0.38 7.34 5.61
N SER A 50 0.97 8.33 4.97
CA SER A 50 0.19 9.40 4.37
C SER A 50 -0.71 8.87 3.24
N ILE A 51 -1.79 9.59 2.95
CA ILE A 51 -2.68 9.28 1.82
C ILE A 51 -1.91 9.20 0.49
N ASP A 52 -0.86 10.00 0.33
CA ASP A 52 0.02 9.97 -0.84
C ASP A 52 0.85 8.68 -0.89
N GLU A 53 1.39 8.22 0.24
CA GLU A 53 2.09 6.93 0.30
C GLU A 53 1.17 5.75 -0.01
N VAL A 54 -0.09 5.81 0.44
CA VAL A 54 -1.11 4.81 0.09
C VAL A 54 -1.42 4.85 -1.40
N ALA A 55 -1.57 6.04 -2.00
CA ALA A 55 -1.77 6.17 -3.44
C ALA A 55 -0.58 5.61 -4.24
N ARG A 56 0.65 5.87 -3.79
CA ARG A 56 1.89 5.34 -4.39
C ARG A 56 1.99 3.81 -4.26
N PHE A 57 1.54 3.24 -3.15
CA PHE A 57 1.41 1.79 -3.00
C PHE A 57 0.42 1.19 -4.01
N LEU A 58 -0.75 1.82 -4.17
CA LEU A 58 -1.77 1.39 -5.14
C LEU A 58 -1.25 1.42 -6.58
N GLU A 59 -0.54 2.48 -6.97
CA GLU A 59 0.13 2.57 -8.27
C GLU A 59 1.13 1.42 -8.48
N ALA A 60 1.92 1.09 -7.46
CA ALA A 60 2.86 -0.03 -7.56
C ALA A 60 2.17 -1.40 -7.68
N LEU A 61 0.97 -1.59 -7.11
CA LEU A 61 0.21 -2.82 -7.33
C LEU A 61 -0.11 -3.00 -8.82
N ASP A 62 -0.60 -1.93 -9.46
CA ASP A 62 -0.98 -1.95 -10.87
C ASP A 62 0.25 -2.14 -11.76
N ASP A 63 1.30 -1.36 -11.55
CA ASP A 63 2.52 -1.39 -12.38
C ASP A 63 3.29 -2.72 -12.27
N THR A 64 3.16 -3.41 -11.14
CA THR A 64 3.77 -4.73 -10.95
C THR A 64 2.90 -5.89 -11.45
N GLY A 65 1.66 -5.61 -11.89
CA GLY A 65 0.68 -6.65 -12.23
C GLY A 65 0.37 -7.53 -11.01
N SER A 66 0.26 -6.92 -9.83
CA SER A 66 -0.19 -7.62 -8.62
C SER A 66 -1.66 -8.06 -8.81
N ILE A 67 -2.01 -9.22 -8.28
CA ILE A 67 -3.36 -9.79 -8.41
C ILE A 67 -4.38 -9.16 -7.45
N GLY A 68 -3.92 -8.25 -6.59
CA GLY A 68 -4.72 -7.56 -5.60
C GLY A 68 -3.83 -6.90 -4.54
N GLY A 69 -4.48 -6.15 -3.66
CA GLY A 69 -3.86 -5.51 -2.51
C GLY A 69 -4.74 -5.53 -1.28
N SER A 70 -4.15 -5.37 -0.10
CA SER A 70 -4.88 -5.20 1.16
C SER A 70 -4.10 -4.36 2.16
N ILE A 71 -4.81 -3.66 3.04
CA ILE A 71 -4.26 -3.02 4.24
C ILE A 71 -4.76 -3.80 5.46
N TYR A 72 -3.85 -4.23 6.33
CA TYR A 72 -4.19 -5.18 7.41
C TYR A 72 -5.00 -4.56 8.57
N ASP A 73 -5.04 -3.23 8.69
CA ASP A 73 -5.81 -2.53 9.72
C ASP A 73 -6.77 -1.48 9.14
N TRP A 74 -7.86 -1.97 8.55
CA TRP A 74 -8.89 -1.12 7.94
C TRP A 74 -9.54 -0.15 8.94
N ASN A 75 -9.65 -0.54 10.21
CA ASN A 75 -10.39 0.21 11.23
C ASN A 75 -9.64 1.46 11.72
N THR A 76 -8.32 1.51 11.55
CA THR A 76 -7.50 2.66 11.90
C THR A 76 -7.27 3.62 10.74
N LEU A 77 -7.73 3.28 9.53
CA LEU A 77 -7.69 4.19 8.39
C LEU A 77 -8.64 5.38 8.58
N GLU A 78 -8.19 6.55 8.20
CA GLU A 78 -9.07 7.71 8.07
C GLU A 78 -10.04 7.57 6.89
N PRO A 79 -11.21 8.25 6.95
CA PRO A 79 -12.24 8.12 5.92
C PRO A 79 -11.73 8.36 4.49
N ALA A 80 -10.89 9.39 4.29
CA ALA A 80 -10.33 9.72 2.97
C ALA A 80 -9.49 8.57 2.38
N VAL A 81 -8.70 7.88 3.22
CA VAL A 81 -7.90 6.73 2.78
C VAL A 81 -8.77 5.53 2.44
N ARG A 82 -9.84 5.28 3.21
CA ARG A 82 -10.80 4.21 2.89
C ARG A 82 -11.52 4.47 1.58
N GLU A 83 -11.88 5.72 1.31
CA GLU A 83 -12.51 6.13 0.05
C GLU A 83 -11.55 5.92 -1.13
N LEU A 84 -10.27 6.29 -0.99
CA LEU A 84 -9.23 6.04 -1.99
C LEU A 84 -9.10 4.54 -2.32
N LEU A 85 -8.96 3.69 -1.30
CA LEU A 85 -8.86 2.23 -1.47
C LEU A 85 -10.12 1.65 -2.12
N THR A 86 -11.30 2.08 -1.66
CA THR A 86 -12.59 1.62 -2.20
C THR A 86 -12.71 1.99 -3.68
N ALA A 87 -12.34 3.20 -4.05
CA ALA A 87 -12.38 3.67 -5.43
C ALA A 87 -11.42 2.87 -6.32
N HIS A 88 -10.21 2.58 -5.85
CA HIS A 88 -9.22 1.80 -6.61
C HIS A 88 -9.72 0.38 -6.93
N PHE A 89 -10.27 -0.31 -5.93
CA PHE A 89 -10.72 -1.71 -6.09
C PHE A 89 -12.13 -1.87 -6.67
N ALA A 90 -12.84 -0.79 -6.97
CA ALA A 90 -14.16 -0.83 -7.59
C ALA A 90 -14.13 -0.92 -9.13
N GLY A 91 -12.95 -0.74 -9.75
CA GLY A 91 -12.71 -0.88 -11.19
C GLY A 91 -12.33 -2.31 -11.60
#